data_AF-A0A4Y2CTQ6-F1
#
_entry.id   AF-A0A4Y2CTQ6-F1
#
_cell.length_a   1.000
_cell.length_b   1.000
_cell.length_c   1.000
_cell.angle_alpha   90.00
_cell.angle_beta   90.00
_cell.angle_gamma   90.00
#
_symmetry.space_group_name_H-M   'P 1'
#
loop_
_entity.id
_entity.type
_entity.pdbx_description
1 polymer ?
#
loop_
_entity_poly.entity_id
_entity_poly.type
_entity_poly.pdbx_seq_one_letter_code
_entity_poly.pdbx_strand_id
1 'polypeptide(L)'
;MWDNVRRACSIYPEKRISCLRKNGQEVRNISEMVDVLAEAFASICSASNYTEPFLTHKNRTERIKLRFQTTKHLSYNTDLTIFELHTALSVIKHTSPGPDEVTYPML
;
A
#
# COMPACT_ATOMS: atom_id res chain seq x y z
N MET A 1 20.04 21.84 -14.67
CA MET A 1 20.60 20.95 -15.72
C MET A 1 20.96 19.57 -15.17
N TRP A 2 21.73 19.48 -14.08
CA TRP A 2 22.14 18.21 -13.44
C TRP A 2 21.00 17.31 -12.94
N ASP A 3 19.88 17.86 -12.46
CA ASP A 3 18.75 17.03 -12.02
C ASP A 3 18.08 16.26 -13.16
N ASN A 4 18.12 16.80 -14.38
CA ASN A 4 17.59 16.10 -15.57
C ASN A 4 18.52 14.94 -15.96
N VAL A 5 19.84 15.13 -15.84
CA VAL A 5 20.85 14.08 -16.07
C VAL A 5 20.70 12.97 -15.04
N ARG A 6 20.60 13.32 -13.75
CA ARG A 6 20.36 12.35 -12.67
C ARG A 6 19.07 11.56 -12.89
N ARG A 7 17.97 12.23 -13.25
CA ARG A 7 16.70 11.56 -13.61
C ARG A 7 16.83 10.63 -14.81
N ALA A 8 17.55 11.02 -15.85
CA ALA A 8 17.83 10.16 -17.01
C ALA A 8 18.65 8.93 -16.65
N CYS A 9 19.49 9.01 -15.61
CA CYS A 9 20.23 7.89 -15.03
C CYS A 9 19.47 7.17 -13.90
N SER A 10 18.16 7.39 -13.74
CA SER A 10 17.33 6.82 -12.65
C SER A 10 17.79 7.17 -11.23
N ILE A 11 18.63 8.20 -11.07
CA ILE A 11 19.05 8.74 -9.78
C ILE A 11 18.07 9.85 -9.41
N TYR A 12 17.14 9.53 -8.52
CA TYR A 12 16.17 10.50 -8.01
C TYR A 12 16.64 11.04 -6.66
N PRO A 13 16.76 12.37 -6.47
CA PRO A 13 16.97 12.92 -5.14
C PRO A 13 15.78 12.55 -4.24
N GLU A 14 16.05 12.23 -2.99
CA GLU A 14 15.03 11.91 -2.01
C GLU A 14 14.07 13.09 -1.86
N LYS A 15 12.83 12.94 -2.34
CA LYS A 15 11.79 13.96 -2.15
C LYS A 15 11.20 13.80 -0.78
N ARG A 16 11.53 14.73 0.13
CA ARG A 16 10.90 14.82 1.45
C ARG A 16 9.75 15.82 1.41
N ILE A 17 8.61 15.42 1.96
CA ILE A 17 7.52 16.35 2.23
C ILE A 17 7.99 17.27 3.36
N SER A 18 8.04 18.57 3.12
CA SER A 18 8.59 19.56 4.05
C SER A 18 7.54 20.20 4.97
N CYS A 19 6.26 20.13 4.61
CA CYS A 19 5.15 20.66 5.40
C CYS A 19 3.82 20.06 4.94
N LEU A 20 2.82 20.12 5.82
CA LEU A 20 1.41 19.90 5.51
C LEU A 20 0.59 21.13 5.88
N ARG A 21 -0.61 21.27 5.33
CA ARG A 21 -1.55 22.33 5.72
C ARG A 21 -2.82 21.73 6.31
N LYS A 22 -3.13 22.07 7.56
CA LYS A 22 -4.37 21.68 8.24
C LYS A 22 -5.11 22.94 8.67
N ASN A 23 -6.37 23.10 8.25
CA ASN A 23 -7.22 24.25 8.61
C ASN A 23 -6.58 25.63 8.35
N GLY A 24 -5.77 25.74 7.29
CA GLY A 24 -5.06 26.99 6.95
C GLY A 24 -3.72 27.19 7.67
N GLN A 25 -3.39 26.36 8.66
CA GLN A 25 -2.10 26.40 9.37
C GLN A 25 -1.10 25.43 8.75
N GLU A 26 0.16 25.86 8.65
CA GLU A 26 1.27 25.02 8.21
C GLU A 26 1.83 24.19 9.36
N VAL A 27 1.97 22.89 9.13
CA VAL A 27 2.54 21.91 10.06
C VAL A 27 3.86 21.41 9.47
N ARG A 28 4.95 21.61 10.19
CA ARG A 28 6.31 21.26 9.74
C ARG A 28 6.99 20.21 10.60
N ASN A 29 6.48 19.97 11.82
CA ASN A 29 7.01 18.94 12.69
C ASN A 29 6.60 17.56 12.14
N ILE A 30 7.56 16.64 12.01
CA ILE A 30 7.32 15.31 11.41
C ILE A 30 6.26 14.52 12.19
N SER A 31 6.29 14.54 13.52
CA SER A 31 5.31 13.82 14.35
C SER A 31 3.91 14.37 14.11
N GLU A 32 3.77 15.70 14.15
CA GLU A 32 2.48 16.35 13.90
C GLU A 32 2.00 16.13 12.46
N MET A 33 2.91 16.10 11.48
CA MET A 33 2.57 15.79 10.08
C MET A 33 2.03 14.37 9.94
N VAL A 34 2.61 13.39 10.66
CA VAL A 34 2.10 12.02 10.70
C VAL A 34 0.71 11.97 11.31
N ASP A 35 0.47 12.70 12.40
CA ASP A 35 -0.85 12.77 13.04
C ASP A 35 -1.90 13.39 12.12
N VAL A 36 -1.57 14.46 11.42
CA VAL A 36 -2.44 15.11 10.42
C VAL A 36 -2.84 14.12 9.32
N LEU A 37 -1.88 13.33 8.81
CA LEU A 37 -2.16 12.30 7.80
C LEU A 37 -3.02 11.19 8.38
N ALA A 38 -2.69 10.68 9.56
CA ALA A 38 -3.43 9.62 10.23
C ALA A 38 -4.89 10.03 10.47
N GLU A 39 -5.13 11.26 10.92
CA GLU A 39 -6.46 11.82 11.11
C GLU A 39 -7.22 11.97 9.78
N ALA A 40 -6.57 12.46 8.73
CA ALA A 40 -7.18 12.56 7.41
C ALA A 40 -7.58 11.16 6.87
N PHE A 41 -6.71 10.17 7.01
CA PHE A 41 -7.02 8.79 6.63
C PHE A 41 -8.13 8.19 7.48
N ALA A 42 -8.09 8.36 8.80
CA ALA A 42 -9.14 7.88 9.69
C ALA A 42 -10.51 8.51 9.36
N SER A 43 -10.51 9.82 9.07
CA SER A 43 -11.71 10.54 8.66
C SER A 43 -12.28 9.98 7.36
N ILE A 44 -11.46 9.85 6.31
CA ILE A 44 -11.90 9.35 5.00
C ILE A 44 -12.32 7.89 5.06
N CYS A 45 -11.54 7.05 5.73
CA CYS A 45 -11.77 5.61 5.87
C CYS A 45 -12.76 5.25 6.98
N SER A 46 -13.38 6.24 7.62
CA SER A 46 -14.43 6.02 8.61
C SER A 46 -15.57 5.20 8.01
N ALA A 47 -16.11 4.27 8.80
CA ALA A 47 -17.26 3.47 8.41
C ALA A 47 -18.47 4.36 8.02
N SER A 48 -18.59 5.56 8.61
CA SER A 48 -19.65 6.52 8.28
C SER A 48 -19.64 6.99 6.83
N ASN A 49 -18.50 6.90 6.13
CA ASN A 49 -18.38 7.33 4.73
C ASN A 49 -18.68 6.22 3.72
N TYR A 50 -18.93 5.00 4.20
CA TYR A 50 -19.28 3.88 3.33
C TYR A 50 -20.75 3.91 2.95
N THR A 51 -21.07 3.37 1.77
CA THR A 51 -22.46 3.21 1.34
C THR A 51 -23.16 2.15 2.20
N GLU A 52 -24.46 2.31 2.42
CA GLU A 52 -25.25 1.37 3.22
C GLU A 52 -25.16 -0.09 2.75
N PRO A 53 -25.17 -0.40 1.43
CA PRO A 53 -24.96 -1.76 0.96
C PRO A 53 -23.58 -2.32 1.35
N PHE A 54 -22.53 -1.52 1.27
CA PHE A 54 -21.18 -1.94 1.66
C PHE A 54 -21.09 -2.17 3.17
N LEU A 55 -21.65 -1.28 3.98
CA LEU A 55 -21.70 -1.45 5.44
C LEU A 55 -22.41 -2.73 5.85
N THR A 56 -23.55 -3.01 5.24
CA THR A 56 -24.31 -4.24 5.47
C THR A 56 -23.45 -5.47 5.15
N HIS A 57 -22.78 -5.47 3.99
CA HIS A 57 -21.88 -6.55 3.60
C HIS A 57 -20.70 -6.70 4.57
N LYS A 58 -19.97 -5.61 4.86
CA LYS A 58 -18.83 -5.57 5.78
C LYS A 58 -19.20 -6.13 7.15
N ASN A 59 -20.26 -5.59 7.76
CA ASN A 59 -20.72 -6.02 9.09
C ASN A 59 -21.13 -7.51 9.10
N ARG A 60 -21.74 -8.01 8.02
CA ARG A 60 -22.08 -9.43 7.89
C ARG A 60 -20.83 -10.30 7.79
N THR A 61 -19.87 -9.90 6.96
CA THR A 61 -18.65 -10.68 6.66
C THR A 61 -17.68 -10.68 7.84
N GLU A 62 -17.44 -9.54 8.49
CA GLU A 62 -16.52 -9.39 9.63
C GLU A 62 -17.00 -10.12 10.89
N ARG A 63 -18.31 -10.37 11.02
CA ARG A 63 -18.87 -11.19 12.12
C ARG A 63 -18.54 -12.68 12.00
N ILE A 64 -18.14 -13.14 10.82
CA ILE A 64 -17.79 -14.54 10.59
C ILE A 64 -16.42 -14.79 11.23
N LYS A 65 -16.40 -15.53 12.35
CA LYS A 65 -15.14 -15.92 13.00
C LYS A 65 -14.29 -16.78 12.06
N LEU A 66 -13.06 -16.36 11.82
CA LEU A 66 -12.07 -17.15 11.10
C LEU A 66 -11.74 -18.42 11.92
N ARG A 67 -11.85 -19.58 11.27
CA ARG A 67 -11.40 -20.86 11.82
C ARG A 67 -10.10 -21.25 11.12
N PHE A 68 -8.98 -20.96 11.75
CA PHE A 68 -7.65 -21.33 11.22
C PHE A 68 -7.39 -22.84 11.31
N GLN A 69 -8.06 -23.52 12.24
CA GLN A 69 -8.05 -24.97 12.33
C GLN A 69 -9.16 -25.52 11.42
N THR A 70 -8.77 -25.93 10.23
CA THR A 70 -9.65 -26.52 9.23
C THR A 70 -8.94 -27.70 8.57
N THR A 71 -9.67 -28.81 8.41
CA THR A 71 -9.22 -29.93 7.57
C THR A 71 -9.63 -29.74 6.10
N LYS A 72 -10.35 -28.67 5.80
CA LYS A 72 -10.71 -28.33 4.42
C LYS A 72 -9.46 -27.89 3.67
N HIS A 73 -9.26 -28.50 2.51
CA HIS A 73 -8.30 -28.04 1.53
C HIS A 73 -8.82 -26.74 0.90
N LEU A 74 -8.14 -25.62 1.16
CA LEU A 74 -8.50 -24.31 0.66
C LEU A 74 -7.48 -23.90 -0.40
N SER A 75 -7.94 -23.37 -1.52
CA SER A 75 -7.08 -23.05 -2.68
C SER A 75 -6.02 -22.01 -2.39
N TYR A 76 -6.17 -21.17 -1.36
CA TYR A 76 -5.13 -20.23 -0.96
C TYR A 76 -4.02 -20.87 -0.10
N ASN A 77 -4.22 -22.12 0.35
CA ASN A 77 -3.23 -22.91 1.11
C ASN A 77 -2.54 -23.96 0.23
N THR A 78 -2.82 -24.00 -1.07
CA THR A 78 -2.11 -24.89 -2.00
C THR A 78 -0.72 -24.35 -2.28
N ASP A 79 0.22 -25.26 -2.55
CA ASP A 79 1.55 -24.88 -3.02
C ASP A 79 1.45 -24.03 -4.30
N LEU A 80 2.28 -23.00 -4.36
CA LEU A 80 2.41 -22.17 -5.55
C LEU A 80 3.01 -22.98 -6.69
N THR A 81 2.37 -22.98 -7.85
CA THR A 81 2.91 -23.63 -9.05
C THR A 81 3.91 -22.73 -9.76
N ILE A 82 4.85 -23.34 -10.49
CA ILE A 82 5.80 -22.60 -11.32
C ILE A 82 5.10 -21.77 -12.41
N PHE A 83 3.96 -22.25 -12.92
CA PHE A 83 3.17 -21.52 -13.92
C PHE A 83 2.54 -20.25 -13.34
N GLU A 84 2.00 -20.32 -12.13
CA GLU A 84 1.47 -19.14 -11.42
C GLU A 84 2.58 -18.13 -11.14
N LEU A 85 3.77 -18.59 -10.73
CA LEU A 85 4.93 -17.72 -10.54
C LEU A 85 5.31 -16.99 -11.84
N HIS A 86 5.47 -17.71 -12.96
CA HIS A 86 5.78 -17.09 -14.24
C HIS A 86 4.69 -16.12 -14.71
N THR A 87 3.42 -16.48 -14.50
CA THR A 87 2.29 -15.61 -14.87
C THR A 87 2.33 -14.32 -14.06
N ALA A 88 2.53 -14.43 -12.74
CA ALA A 88 2.68 -13.27 -11.86
C ALA A 88 3.87 -12.39 -12.26
N LEU A 89 5.02 -12.99 -12.59
CA LEU A 89 6.21 -12.27 -13.06
C LEU A 89 5.99 -11.55 -14.40
N SER A 90 5.16 -12.10 -15.29
CA SER A 90 4.93 -11.50 -16.61
C SER A 90 4.11 -10.21 -16.59
N VAL A 91 3.33 -9.98 -15.52
CA VAL A 91 2.47 -8.78 -15.39
C VAL A 91 3.11 -7.66 -14.60
N ILE A 92 4.30 -7.87 -14.02
CA ILE A 92 4.89 -6.89 -13.11
C ILE A 92 5.51 -5.72 -13.89
N LYS A 93 5.31 -4.52 -13.35
CA LYS A 93 5.89 -3.29 -13.88
C LYS A 93 7.21 -3.02 -13.17
N HIS A 94 8.13 -2.34 -13.84
CA HIS A 94 9.37 -1.86 -13.23
C HIS A 94 9.07 -0.80 -12.15
N THR A 95 8.86 -1.22 -10.90
CA THR A 95 8.79 -0.32 -9.74
C THR A 95 10.16 -0.13 -9.11
N SER A 96 10.28 0.86 -8.24
CA SER A 96 11.51 1.09 -7.46
C SER A 96 11.82 -0.13 -6.58
N PRO A 97 13.12 -0.43 -6.34
CA PRO A 97 13.55 -1.53 -5.49
C PRO A 97 13.08 -1.36 -4.03
N GLY A 98 12.93 -2.47 -3.33
CA GLY A 98 12.68 -2.48 -1.88
C GLY A 98 13.93 -2.15 -1.07
N PRO A 99 13.85 -2.22 0.27
CA PRO A 99 15.01 -2.04 1.16
C PRO A 99 16.12 -3.08 0.97
N ASP A 100 15.84 -4.19 0.27
CA ASP A 100 16.79 -5.23 -0.10
C ASP A 100 17.57 -4.91 -1.40
N GLU A 101 17.26 -3.79 -2.05
CA GLU A 101 17.85 -3.32 -3.31
C GLU A 101 17.71 -4.28 -4.49
N VAL A 102 16.85 -5.30 -4.38
CA VAL A 102 16.60 -6.25 -5.47
C VAL A 102 15.69 -5.60 -6.52
N THR A 103 16.16 -5.58 -7.76
CA THR A 103 15.43 -5.00 -8.89
C THR A 103 14.76 -6.08 -9.73
N TYR A 104 13.66 -5.75 -10.43
CA TYR A 104 12.94 -6.74 -11.27
C TYR A 104 13.81 -7.51 -12.28
N PRO A 105 14.83 -6.92 -12.92
CA PRO A 105 15.75 -7.67 -13.78
C PRO A 105 16.55 -8.77 -13.08
N MET A 106 16.57 -8.83 -11.75
CA MET A 106 17.26 -9.84 -10.95
C MET A 106 16.36 -11.02 -10.56
N LEU A 107 15.05 -10.91 -10.80
CA LEU A 107 14.03 -11.95 -10.56
C LEU A 107 13.84 -12.81 -11.80
#